data_AF-A0A0H5CDB3-F1
#
_entry.id   AF-A0A0H5CDB3-F1
#
_cell.length_a   1.000
_cell.length_b   1.000
_cell.length_c   1.000
_cell.angle_alpha   90.00
_cell.angle_beta   90.00
_cell.angle_gamma   90.00
#
_symmetry.space_group_name_H-M   'P 1'
#
loop_
_entity.id
_entity.type
_entity.pdbx_description
1 polymer ?
#
loop_
_entity_poly.entity_id
_entity_poly.type
_entity_poly.pdbx_seq_one_letter_code
_entity_poly.pdbx_strand_id
1 'polypeptide(L)'
;MTESTTDIVRAPFTDRPALSDPTTAILLRPMRCSQTLWRVVGVILGLSCALQWVAMAMSDDPVRTFFTSTVWSSVSFGVVITQLHLVRGHTAMSELLGAQAWRPVGVRVLRGTSLFGVSVVEVGDGVGPLRVFGASRAHLAVAVRTGTAWVVGPDGRGRAALRLEGSHHAWPARVHRRPVKPARVPAADSDASAMWARQSRSWWKAPENRRLGELLGAGEWTKVSASLAPWQARMDGTTYGVATLRLPDGRVLLAAMPAAPVDVLGTVWDTGSLWLVGQPEPGRTLAVGFPGYPLLTAATICEATGV
;
A
#
# COMPACT_ATOMS: atom_id res chain seq x y z
N MET A 1 18.08 -7.83 27.27
CA MET A 1 18.60 -8.34 25.98
C MET A 1 17.66 -7.83 24.90
N THR A 2 17.96 -6.68 24.29
CA THR A 2 17.15 -6.11 23.21
C THR A 2 17.39 -6.94 21.97
N GLU A 3 16.50 -7.91 21.72
CA GLU A 3 16.46 -8.65 20.47
C GLU A 3 16.42 -7.62 19.34
N SER A 4 17.50 -7.58 18.55
CA SER A 4 17.71 -6.56 17.53
C SER A 4 16.54 -6.66 16.55
N THR A 5 15.67 -5.66 16.58
CA THR A 5 14.39 -5.59 15.84
C THR A 5 14.62 -5.41 14.33
N THR A 6 15.83 -5.71 13.86
CA THR A 6 16.50 -5.15 12.69
C THR A 6 16.13 -5.80 11.36
N ASP A 7 15.23 -6.78 11.31
CA ASP A 7 14.73 -7.19 9.99
C ASP A 7 13.36 -7.86 10.11
N ILE A 8 12.35 -7.04 10.46
CA ILE A 8 10.95 -7.48 10.41
C ILE A 8 10.53 -7.73 8.95
N VAL A 9 10.94 -6.86 8.03
CA VAL A 9 10.70 -7.00 6.60
C VAL A 9 12.03 -7.16 5.92
N ARG A 10 12.23 -8.32 5.28
CA ARG A 10 13.44 -8.62 4.54
C ARG A 10 13.77 -7.52 3.53
N ALA A 11 15.02 -7.07 3.55
CA ALA A 11 15.54 -6.18 2.52
C ALA A 11 15.34 -6.78 1.11
N PRO A 12 14.97 -5.96 0.10
CA PRO A 12 14.87 -6.42 -1.28
C PRO A 12 16.20 -6.93 -1.83
N PHE A 13 16.11 -7.80 -2.82
CA PHE A 13 17.25 -8.19 -3.65
C PHE A 13 17.80 -6.99 -4.44
N THR A 14 19.12 -6.80 -4.38
CA THR A 14 19.85 -5.71 -5.04
C THR A 14 20.63 -6.16 -6.28
N ASP A 15 20.63 -7.46 -6.56
CA ASP A 15 21.40 -8.13 -7.61
C ASP A 15 20.57 -8.47 -8.86
N ARG A 16 19.25 -8.28 -8.80
CA ARG A 16 18.30 -8.67 -9.84
C ARG A 16 17.22 -7.59 -10.00
N PRO A 17 16.49 -7.57 -11.13
CA PRO A 17 15.39 -6.63 -11.31
C PRO A 17 14.41 -6.65 -10.13
N ALA A 18 13.94 -5.46 -9.73
CA ALA A 18 13.04 -5.30 -8.61
C ALA A 18 11.75 -6.12 -8.72
N LEU A 19 11.27 -6.35 -9.95
CA LEU A 19 10.12 -7.20 -10.25
C LEU A 19 10.35 -8.70 -10.03
N SER A 20 11.59 -9.15 -9.81
CA SER A 20 11.89 -10.53 -9.45
C SER A 20 11.57 -10.85 -7.98
N ASP A 21 11.28 -9.84 -7.15
CA ASP A 21 10.69 -10.03 -5.82
C ASP A 21 9.21 -10.41 -5.98
N PRO A 22 8.79 -11.61 -5.53
CA PRO A 22 7.43 -12.11 -5.73
C PRO A 22 6.38 -11.20 -5.05
N THR A 23 6.67 -10.65 -3.88
CA THR A 23 5.72 -9.79 -3.15
C THR A 23 5.56 -8.47 -3.89
N THR A 24 6.67 -7.89 -4.36
CA THR A 24 6.65 -6.68 -5.20
C THR A 24 5.84 -6.93 -6.49
N ALA A 25 6.05 -8.06 -7.17
CA ALA A 25 5.33 -8.42 -8.38
C ALA A 25 3.82 -8.60 -8.14
N ILE A 26 3.44 -9.23 -7.03
CA ILE A 26 2.03 -9.42 -6.65
C ILE A 26 1.37 -8.07 -6.36
N LEU A 27 2.04 -7.13 -5.68
CA LEU A 27 1.51 -5.78 -5.41
C LEU A 27 1.26 -4.96 -6.68
N LEU A 28 2.04 -5.17 -7.73
CA LEU A 28 1.83 -4.47 -9.02
C LEU A 28 0.75 -5.11 -9.89
N ARG A 29 0.37 -6.37 -9.65
CA ARG A 29 -0.64 -7.07 -10.46
C ARG A 29 -2.03 -6.42 -10.37
N PRO A 30 -2.56 -6.07 -9.18
CA PRO A 30 -3.75 -5.24 -9.03
C PRO A 30 -3.75 -3.97 -9.88
N MET A 31 -2.60 -3.29 -9.94
CA MET A 31 -2.45 -2.06 -10.72
C MET A 31 -2.60 -2.32 -12.22
N ARG A 32 -2.16 -3.48 -12.73
CA ARG A 32 -2.39 -3.86 -14.14
C ARG A 32 -3.85 -4.23 -14.42
N CYS A 33 -4.51 -4.91 -13.49
CA CYS A 33 -5.92 -5.29 -13.66
C CYS A 33 -6.84 -4.05 -13.63
N SER A 34 -6.54 -3.08 -12.76
CA SER A 34 -7.27 -1.81 -12.71
C SER A 34 -7.08 -0.99 -13.99
N GLN A 35 -5.94 -1.08 -14.68
CA GLN A 35 -5.76 -0.42 -15.98
C GLN A 35 -6.79 -0.87 -17.01
N THR A 36 -7.08 -2.18 -17.09
CA THR A 36 -8.09 -2.70 -18.03
C THR A 36 -9.48 -2.19 -17.67
N LEU A 37 -9.86 -2.26 -16.40
CA LEU A 37 -11.14 -1.74 -15.92
C LEU A 37 -11.27 -0.24 -16.22
N TRP A 38 -10.24 0.54 -15.95
CA TRP A 38 -10.25 1.98 -16.19
C TRP A 38 -10.33 2.33 -17.68
N ARG A 39 -9.70 1.56 -18.57
CA ARG A 39 -9.88 1.73 -20.02
C ARG A 39 -11.34 1.53 -20.43
N VAL A 40 -12.00 0.50 -19.90
CA VAL A 40 -13.43 0.25 -20.16
C VAL A 40 -14.29 1.41 -19.65
N VAL A 41 -14.04 1.91 -18.43
CA VAL A 41 -14.75 3.07 -17.88
C VAL A 41 -14.55 4.31 -18.77
N GLY A 42 -13.32 4.57 -19.24
CA GLY A 42 -13.05 5.68 -20.14
C GLY A 42 -13.82 5.57 -21.47
N VAL A 43 -13.93 4.38 -22.05
CA VAL A 43 -14.74 4.14 -23.26
C VAL A 43 -16.23 4.39 -22.98
N ILE A 44 -16.76 3.89 -21.87
CA ILE A 44 -18.17 4.09 -21.48
C ILE A 44 -18.46 5.58 -21.29
N LEU A 45 -17.57 6.33 -20.63
CA LEU A 45 -17.72 7.77 -20.45
C LEU A 45 -17.67 8.54 -21.78
N GLY A 46 -16.78 8.14 -22.70
CA GLY A 46 -16.74 8.70 -24.05
C GLY A 46 -18.03 8.48 -24.83
N LEU A 47 -18.58 7.26 -24.78
CA LEU A 47 -19.88 6.92 -25.38
C LEU A 47 -21.03 7.70 -24.74
N SER A 48 -21.01 7.84 -23.41
CA SER A 48 -22.01 8.62 -22.67
C SER A 48 -21.99 10.10 -23.09
N CYS A 49 -20.80 10.69 -23.27
CA CYS A 49 -20.68 12.06 -23.79
C CYS A 49 -21.24 12.17 -25.21
N ALA A 50 -20.96 11.20 -26.09
CA ALA A 50 -21.49 11.20 -27.46
C ALA A 50 -23.04 11.10 -27.48
N LEU A 51 -23.62 10.25 -26.63
CA LEU A 51 -25.07 10.12 -26.49
C LEU A 51 -25.72 11.40 -25.95
N GLN A 52 -25.05 12.10 -25.02
CA GLN A 52 -25.53 13.40 -24.53
C GLN A 52 -25.53 14.46 -25.62
N TRP A 53 -24.52 14.48 -26.50
CA TRP A 53 -24.50 15.36 -27.67
C TRP A 53 -25.69 15.10 -28.61
N VAL A 54 -26.03 13.83 -28.85
CA VAL A 54 -27.22 13.46 -29.64
C VAL A 54 -28.51 13.91 -28.94
N ALA A 55 -28.63 13.67 -27.64
CA ALA A 55 -29.78 14.12 -26.85
C ALA A 55 -29.95 15.64 -26.87
N MET A 56 -28.85 16.40 -26.85
CA MET A 56 -28.87 17.86 -26.97
C MET A 56 -29.41 18.32 -28.33
N ALA A 57 -29.09 17.61 -29.41
CA ALA A 57 -29.61 17.92 -30.75
C ALA A 57 -31.12 17.64 -30.89
N MET A 58 -31.68 16.81 -30.01
CA MET A 58 -33.09 16.41 -30.02
C MET A 58 -33.94 17.09 -28.93
N SER A 59 -33.36 18.00 -28.14
CA SER A 59 -34.02 18.57 -26.97
C SER A 59 -34.83 19.83 -27.30
N ASP A 60 -36.05 19.88 -26.78
CA ASP A 60 -36.91 21.08 -26.84
C ASP A 60 -36.42 22.20 -25.88
N ASP A 61 -35.51 21.89 -24.94
CA ASP A 61 -34.86 22.84 -24.04
C ASP A 61 -33.33 22.78 -24.22
N PRO A 62 -32.79 23.53 -25.19
CA PRO A 62 -31.37 23.49 -25.54
C PRO A 62 -30.50 24.07 -24.43
N VAL A 63 -31.00 25.03 -23.64
CA VAL A 63 -30.21 25.71 -22.60
C VAL A 63 -29.95 24.75 -21.44
N ARG A 64 -30.98 24.11 -20.90
CA ARG A 64 -30.81 23.15 -19.81
C ARG A 64 -29.94 21.97 -20.24
N THR A 65 -30.15 21.48 -21.46
CA THR A 65 -29.41 20.33 -22.00
C THR A 65 -27.95 20.65 -22.25
N PHE A 66 -27.63 21.88 -22.64
CA PHE A 66 -26.26 22.36 -22.77
C PHE A 66 -25.52 22.37 -21.42
N PHE A 67 -26.13 22.91 -20.36
CA PHE A 67 -25.49 22.98 -19.04
C PHE A 67 -25.26 21.58 -18.44
N THR A 68 -26.24 20.69 -18.51
CA THR A 68 -26.09 19.32 -17.99
C THR A 68 -25.03 18.54 -18.74
N SER A 69 -24.99 18.64 -20.07
CA SER A 69 -23.99 17.98 -20.92
C SER A 69 -22.58 18.52 -20.69
N THR A 70 -22.44 19.84 -20.48
CA THR A 70 -21.15 20.48 -20.21
C THR A 70 -20.56 20.01 -18.87
N VAL A 71 -21.39 19.94 -17.82
CA VAL A 71 -20.94 19.45 -16.50
C VAL A 71 -20.53 17.99 -16.58
N TRP A 72 -21.35 17.12 -17.19
CA TRP A 72 -21.04 15.70 -17.33
C TRP A 72 -19.80 15.44 -18.19
N SER A 73 -19.65 16.18 -19.30
CA SER A 73 -18.47 16.09 -20.16
C SER A 73 -17.21 16.51 -19.42
N SER A 74 -17.27 17.58 -18.62
CA SER A 74 -16.12 18.06 -17.83
C SER A 74 -15.69 17.05 -16.77
N VAL A 75 -16.65 16.45 -16.06
CA VAL A 75 -16.38 15.39 -15.07
C VAL A 75 -15.77 14.16 -15.77
N SER A 76 -16.38 13.71 -16.86
CA SER A 76 -15.92 12.57 -17.64
C SER A 76 -14.51 12.78 -18.18
N PHE A 77 -14.22 13.96 -18.72
CA PHE A 77 -12.91 14.33 -19.23
C PHE A 77 -11.86 14.36 -18.11
N GLY A 78 -12.19 14.94 -16.95
CA GLY A 78 -11.33 14.92 -15.77
C GLY A 78 -11.01 13.50 -15.29
N VAL A 79 -12.00 12.60 -15.31
CA VAL A 79 -11.83 11.19 -14.98
C VAL A 79 -10.92 10.50 -16.00
N VAL A 80 -11.14 10.68 -17.31
CA VAL A 80 -10.32 10.10 -18.38
C VAL A 80 -8.87 10.60 -18.31
N ILE A 81 -8.64 11.89 -18.11
CA ILE A 81 -7.29 12.45 -17.94
C ILE A 81 -6.61 11.81 -16.73
N THR A 82 -7.32 11.74 -15.60
CA THR A 82 -6.79 11.13 -14.36
C THR A 82 -6.42 9.67 -14.60
N GLN A 83 -7.27 8.91 -15.28
CA GLN A 83 -7.00 7.53 -15.67
C GLN A 83 -5.77 7.40 -16.56
N LEU A 84 -5.65 8.21 -17.62
CA LEU A 84 -4.51 8.17 -18.53
C LEU A 84 -3.20 8.44 -17.78
N HIS A 85 -3.19 9.37 -16.82
CA HIS A 85 -2.02 9.64 -15.98
C HIS A 85 -1.69 8.48 -15.05
N LEU A 86 -2.69 7.85 -14.43
CA LEU A 86 -2.50 6.66 -13.58
C LEU A 86 -1.97 5.47 -14.40
N VAL A 87 -2.62 5.14 -15.51
CA VAL A 87 -2.24 4.03 -16.40
C VAL A 87 -0.81 4.21 -16.89
N ARG A 88 -0.47 5.38 -17.46
CA ARG A 88 0.89 5.68 -17.93
C ARG A 88 1.92 5.65 -16.80
N GLY A 89 1.54 6.10 -15.61
CA GLY A 89 2.38 6.04 -14.41
C GLY A 89 2.71 4.61 -14.01
N HIS A 90 1.71 3.73 -13.99
CA HIS A 90 1.89 2.32 -13.61
C HIS A 90 2.66 1.50 -14.63
N THR A 91 2.42 1.70 -15.93
CA THR A 91 3.20 1.00 -16.98
C THR A 91 4.66 1.39 -16.90
N ALA A 92 4.95 2.69 -16.78
CA ALA A 92 6.31 3.18 -16.59
C ALA A 92 6.97 2.63 -15.33
N MET A 93 6.22 2.51 -14.23
CA MET A 93 6.70 1.92 -12.99
C MET A 93 7.10 0.47 -13.19
N SER A 94 6.24 -0.30 -13.85
CA SER A 94 6.49 -1.71 -14.12
C SER A 94 7.68 -1.92 -15.05
N GLU A 95 7.86 -1.08 -16.06
CA GLU A 95 9.04 -1.12 -16.93
C GLU A 95 10.31 -0.82 -16.14
N LEU A 96 10.28 0.21 -15.30
CA LEU A 96 11.42 0.61 -14.48
C LEU A 96 11.84 -0.49 -13.50
N LEU A 97 10.87 -1.07 -12.79
CA LEU A 97 11.10 -2.16 -11.83
C LEU A 97 11.49 -3.47 -12.52
N GLY A 98 11.10 -3.67 -13.79
CA GLY A 98 11.51 -4.81 -14.61
C GLY A 98 12.93 -4.69 -15.17
N ALA A 99 13.45 -3.46 -15.28
CA ALA A 99 14.74 -3.19 -15.88
C ALA A 99 15.87 -2.99 -14.85
N GLN A 100 15.56 -2.58 -13.62
CA GLN A 100 16.57 -2.17 -12.64
C GLN A 100 16.37 -2.87 -11.29
N ALA A 101 17.49 -3.14 -10.62
CA ALA A 101 17.52 -3.65 -9.26
C ALA A 101 17.28 -2.55 -8.23
N TRP A 102 16.85 -2.96 -7.03
CA TRP A 102 16.75 -2.06 -5.89
C TRP A 102 18.15 -1.59 -5.46
N ARG A 103 18.29 -0.27 -5.22
CA ARG A 103 19.52 0.31 -4.68
C ARG A 103 19.25 0.80 -3.25
N PRO A 104 20.01 0.34 -2.24
CA PRO A 104 19.85 0.84 -0.87
C PRO A 104 20.31 2.30 -0.80
N VAL A 105 19.55 3.11 -0.09
CA VAL A 105 19.81 4.55 0.03
C VAL A 105 19.41 5.05 1.42
N GLY A 106 20.16 6.03 1.93
CA GLY A 106 19.71 6.83 3.07
C GLY A 106 18.54 7.73 2.65
N VAL A 107 17.54 7.85 3.52
CA VAL A 107 16.36 8.69 3.27
C VAL A 107 16.11 9.66 4.41
N ARG A 108 15.78 10.91 4.07
CA ARG A 108 15.33 11.92 5.01
C ARG A 108 13.99 12.48 4.57
N VAL A 109 12.97 12.39 5.42
CA VAL A 109 11.64 12.93 5.07
C VAL A 109 11.67 14.46 5.21
N LEU A 110 11.45 15.17 4.10
CA LEU A 110 11.42 16.64 4.08
C LEU A 110 9.99 17.18 4.30
N ARG A 111 8.98 16.41 3.87
CA ARG A 111 7.57 16.78 3.97
C ARG A 111 6.70 15.52 4.09
N GLY A 112 5.84 15.51 5.11
CA GLY A 112 4.82 14.48 5.30
C GLY A 112 3.75 14.45 4.21
N THR A 113 2.86 13.46 4.28
CA THR A 113 1.79 13.27 3.31
C THR A 113 0.84 14.48 3.27
N SER A 114 0.72 15.13 2.11
CA SER A 114 -0.25 16.20 1.85
C SER A 114 -1.66 15.64 1.67
N LEU A 115 -2.66 16.54 1.57
CA LEU A 115 -4.05 16.18 1.29
C LEU A 115 -4.22 15.36 0.00
N PHE A 116 -3.32 15.52 -0.96
CA PHE A 116 -3.30 14.76 -2.22
C PHE A 116 -2.46 13.48 -2.17
N GLY A 117 -2.09 13.00 -0.98
CA GLY A 117 -1.33 11.76 -0.82
C GLY A 117 0.13 11.87 -1.25
N VAL A 118 0.71 13.08 -1.21
CA VAL A 118 2.06 13.34 -1.70
C VAL A 118 2.99 13.74 -0.57
N SER A 119 4.12 13.05 -0.46
CA SER A 119 5.23 13.35 0.43
C SER A 119 6.49 13.71 -0.35
N VAL A 120 7.47 14.32 0.31
CA VAL A 120 8.78 14.61 -0.29
C VAL A 120 9.86 14.05 0.63
N VAL A 121 10.74 13.24 0.05
CA VAL A 121 11.88 12.64 0.74
C VAL A 121 13.15 13.01 0.01
N GLU A 122 14.22 13.25 0.75
CA GLU A 122 15.57 13.39 0.21
C GLU A 122 16.25 12.03 0.23
N VAL A 123 16.97 11.72 -0.84
CA VAL A 123 17.71 10.47 -0.99
C VAL A 123 19.20 10.80 -1.01
N GLY A 124 19.99 10.06 -0.23
CA GLY A 124 21.43 10.30 -0.03
C GLY A 124 22.34 9.94 -1.22
N ASP A 125 21.79 9.68 -2.40
CA ASP A 125 22.54 9.24 -3.59
C ASP A 125 22.77 10.34 -4.63
N GLY A 126 22.52 11.60 -4.27
CA GLY A 126 22.74 12.75 -5.14
C GLY A 126 21.64 12.97 -6.20
N VAL A 127 20.59 12.13 -6.23
CA VAL A 127 19.43 12.32 -7.12
C VAL A 127 18.58 13.55 -6.75
N GLY A 128 18.76 14.05 -5.53
CA GLY A 128 17.96 15.13 -4.97
C GLY A 128 16.61 14.64 -4.41
N PRO A 129 15.73 15.56 -4.02
CA PRO A 129 14.47 15.18 -3.37
C PRO A 129 13.53 14.46 -4.34
N LEU A 130 12.88 13.41 -3.87
CA LEU A 130 11.84 12.66 -4.56
C LEU A 130 10.46 13.02 -4.00
N ARG A 131 9.54 13.34 -4.91
CA ARG A 131 8.10 13.42 -4.65
C ARG A 131 7.52 12.02 -4.69
N VAL A 132 7.08 11.51 -3.56
CA VAL A 132 6.54 10.14 -3.38
C VAL A 132 5.02 10.21 -3.32
N PHE A 133 4.35 9.33 -4.05
CA PHE A 133 2.89 9.28 -4.15
C PHE A 133 2.35 8.08 -3.38
N GLY A 134 1.36 8.32 -2.51
CA GLY A 134 0.62 7.29 -1.78
C GLY A 134 1.29 6.81 -0.48
N ALA A 135 2.51 7.22 -0.17
CA ALA A 135 3.17 6.87 1.09
C ALA A 135 2.39 7.45 2.28
N SER A 136 1.95 6.56 3.16
CA SER A 136 1.12 6.91 4.31
C SER A 136 1.95 7.54 5.43
N ARG A 137 1.31 8.24 6.37
CA ARG A 137 2.04 8.84 7.50
C ARG A 137 2.73 7.79 8.37
N ALA A 138 2.15 6.59 8.47
CA ALA A 138 2.73 5.49 9.22
C ALA A 138 4.01 4.96 8.56
N HIS A 139 4.02 4.81 7.23
CA HIS A 139 5.24 4.45 6.48
C HIS A 139 6.33 5.52 6.59
N LEU A 140 5.94 6.80 6.54
CA LEU A 140 6.89 7.90 6.73
C LEU A 140 7.45 7.95 8.16
N ALA A 141 6.69 7.55 9.18
CA ALA A 141 7.20 7.45 10.55
C ALA A 141 8.30 6.40 10.66
N VAL A 142 8.12 5.24 10.00
CA VAL A 142 9.19 4.23 9.89
C VAL A 142 10.41 4.81 9.17
N ALA A 143 10.20 5.49 8.04
CA ALA A 143 11.31 6.07 7.28
C ALA A 143 12.08 7.16 8.07
N VAL A 144 11.40 7.98 8.88
CA VAL A 144 12.05 8.95 9.79
C VAL A 144 12.86 8.23 10.86
N ARG A 145 12.34 7.14 11.41
CA ARG A 145 12.99 6.36 12.47
C ARG A 145 14.23 5.62 11.98
N THR A 146 14.14 4.99 10.80
CA THR A 146 15.21 4.09 10.33
C THR A 146 16.16 4.74 9.34
N GLY A 147 15.74 5.82 8.67
CA GLY A 147 16.57 6.53 7.69
C GLY A 147 16.95 5.70 6.47
N THR A 148 16.30 4.55 6.24
CA THR A 148 16.66 3.62 5.17
C THR A 148 15.51 3.41 4.19
N ALA A 149 15.85 3.36 2.91
CA ALA A 149 14.94 3.04 1.82
C ALA A 149 15.69 2.34 0.68
N TRP A 150 14.93 1.90 -0.33
CA TRP A 150 15.47 1.41 -1.58
C TRP A 150 14.85 2.15 -2.75
N VAL A 151 15.66 2.46 -3.75
CA VAL A 151 15.26 3.21 -4.94
C VAL A 151 15.56 2.43 -6.20
N VAL A 152 14.64 2.53 -7.16
CA VAL A 152 14.81 2.12 -8.56
C VAL A 152 14.63 3.36 -9.43
N GLY A 153 15.51 3.57 -10.41
CA GLY A 153 15.65 4.83 -11.12
C GLY A 153 16.50 5.88 -10.37
N PRO A 154 16.34 7.17 -10.68
CA PRO A 154 15.39 7.75 -11.64
C PRO A 154 15.75 7.42 -13.10
N ASP A 155 14.75 7.37 -13.96
CA ASP A 155 14.97 7.33 -15.42
C ASP A 155 15.26 8.73 -16.01
N GLY A 156 15.50 8.81 -17.32
CA GLY A 156 15.72 10.08 -18.02
C GLY A 156 14.55 11.07 -17.97
N ARG A 157 13.37 10.64 -17.52
CA ARG A 157 12.19 11.51 -17.29
C ARG A 157 12.01 11.85 -15.81
N GLY A 158 12.95 11.47 -14.95
CA GLY A 158 12.92 11.68 -13.52
C GLY A 158 11.88 10.82 -12.78
N ARG A 159 11.43 9.70 -13.37
CA ARG A 159 10.52 8.74 -12.70
C ARG A 159 11.35 7.75 -11.90
N ALA A 160 10.93 7.47 -10.67
CA ALA A 160 11.57 6.53 -9.77
C ALA A 160 10.53 5.68 -9.04
N ALA A 161 10.96 4.59 -8.43
CA ALA A 161 10.21 3.86 -7.42
C ALA A 161 10.95 3.97 -6.09
N LEU A 162 10.22 4.13 -5.00
CA LEU A 162 10.76 4.12 -3.65
C LEU A 162 10.10 2.98 -2.88
N ARG A 163 10.89 2.15 -2.22
CA ARG A 163 10.45 1.21 -1.19
C ARG A 163 11.00 1.69 0.14
N LEU A 164 10.12 1.83 1.13
CA LEU A 164 10.48 2.22 2.49
C LEU A 164 10.69 0.96 3.33
N GLU A 165 11.52 1.07 4.36
CA GLU A 165 11.66 0.00 5.35
C GLU A 165 10.32 -0.37 6.00
N GLY A 166 10.15 -1.66 6.25
CA GLY A 166 8.91 -2.16 6.84
C GLY A 166 7.75 -2.30 5.86
N SER A 167 8.00 -2.30 4.55
CA SER A 167 6.99 -2.51 3.53
C SER A 167 7.58 -3.14 2.27
N HIS A 168 6.75 -3.87 1.54
CA HIS A 168 7.07 -4.41 0.22
C HIS A 168 6.59 -3.50 -0.92
N HIS A 169 5.88 -2.41 -0.59
CA HIS A 169 5.28 -1.54 -1.58
C HIS A 169 6.33 -0.73 -2.34
N ALA A 170 6.22 -0.74 -3.67
CA ALA A 170 6.99 0.13 -4.55
C ALA A 170 6.19 1.41 -4.81
N TRP A 171 6.38 2.43 -3.98
CA TRP A 171 5.71 3.72 -4.16
C TRP A 171 6.21 4.45 -5.39
N PRO A 172 5.30 4.95 -6.24
CA PRO A 172 5.68 5.82 -7.33
C PRO A 172 6.38 7.08 -6.81
N ALA A 173 7.49 7.43 -7.42
CA ALA A 173 8.25 8.61 -7.09
C ALA A 173 8.67 9.40 -8.35
N ARG A 174 8.91 10.70 -8.17
CA ARG A 174 9.49 11.56 -9.20
C ARG A 174 10.48 12.55 -8.62
N VAL A 175 11.56 12.82 -9.35
CA VAL A 175 12.54 13.85 -8.97
C VAL A 175 11.84 15.20 -8.84
N HIS A 176 12.03 15.84 -7.69
CA HIS A 176 11.46 17.12 -7.32
C HIS A 176 12.49 18.22 -7.64
N ARG A 177 12.21 19.01 -8.67
CA ARG A 177 13.15 20.02 -9.20
C ARG A 177 13.10 21.37 -8.49
N ARG A 178 12.11 21.59 -7.61
CA ARG A 178 11.92 22.88 -6.93
C ARG A 178 12.52 22.84 -5.52
N PRO A 179 12.95 23.97 -4.96
CA PRO A 179 13.35 24.04 -3.57
C PRO A 179 12.22 23.55 -2.65
N VAL A 180 12.53 22.61 -1.77
CA VAL A 180 11.56 22.05 -0.83
C VAL A 180 11.62 22.89 0.44
N LYS A 181 10.52 23.59 0.74
CA LYS A 181 10.32 24.12 2.10
C LYS A 181 10.03 22.94 3.04
N PRO A 182 10.82 22.73 4.11
CA PRO A 182 10.51 21.74 5.13
C PRO A 182 9.10 21.94 5.66
N ALA A 183 8.41 20.84 5.94
CA ALA A 183 7.05 20.86 6.46
C ALA A 183 6.90 19.82 7.57
N ARG A 184 5.72 19.76 8.18
CA ARG A 184 5.43 18.81 9.26
C ARG A 184 5.71 17.37 8.81
N VAL A 185 6.55 16.69 9.59
CA VAL A 185 6.86 15.26 9.47
C VAL A 185 6.40 14.52 10.72
N PRO A 186 6.16 13.20 10.66
CA PRO A 186 5.97 12.39 11.86
C PRO A 186 7.20 12.46 12.78
N ALA A 187 7.00 12.33 14.09
CA ALA A 187 8.11 12.20 15.03
C ALA A 187 8.71 10.80 14.95
N ALA A 188 10.01 10.66 15.26
CA ALA A 188 10.72 9.39 15.12
C ALA A 188 10.22 8.29 16.08
N ASP A 189 9.67 8.69 17.22
CA ASP A 189 9.08 7.85 18.26
C ASP A 189 7.59 7.54 18.03
N SER A 190 7.02 8.02 16.91
CA SER A 190 5.61 7.78 16.61
C SER A 190 5.33 6.29 16.38
N ASP A 191 4.32 5.77 17.07
CA ASP A 191 3.84 4.40 16.86
C ASP A 191 3.18 4.26 15.48
N ALA A 192 3.94 3.70 14.53
CA ALA A 192 3.48 3.46 13.17
C ALA A 192 2.29 2.49 13.10
N SER A 193 2.22 1.51 14.00
CA SER A 193 1.11 0.55 14.06
C SER A 193 -0.19 1.25 14.48
N ALA A 194 -0.14 2.07 15.54
CA ALA A 194 -1.30 2.86 15.95
C ALA A 194 -1.69 3.92 14.89
N MET A 195 -0.72 4.55 14.23
CA MET A 195 -0.99 5.47 13.12
C MET A 195 -1.69 4.79 11.95
N TRP A 196 -1.23 3.60 11.57
CA TRP A 196 -1.85 2.83 10.51
C TRP A 196 -3.24 2.36 10.90
N ALA A 197 -3.46 1.85 12.10
CA ALA A 197 -4.78 1.48 12.59
C ALA A 197 -5.78 2.65 12.54
N ARG A 198 -5.36 3.86 12.92
CA ARG A 198 -6.20 5.08 12.79
C ARG A 198 -6.48 5.44 11.33
N GLN A 199 -5.46 5.39 10.48
CA GLN A 199 -5.60 5.75 9.07
C GLN A 199 -6.52 4.76 8.32
N SER A 200 -6.41 3.48 8.63
CA SER A 200 -7.13 2.43 7.92
C SER A 200 -8.62 2.34 8.28
N ARG A 201 -9.06 2.93 9.41
CA ARG A 201 -10.47 3.00 9.83
C ARG A 201 -11.39 3.57 8.75
N SER A 202 -10.93 4.57 7.99
CA SER A 202 -11.73 5.25 6.97
C SER A 202 -11.63 4.60 5.58
N TRP A 203 -10.67 3.70 5.35
CA TRP A 203 -10.37 3.16 4.02
C TRP A 203 -10.82 1.71 3.84
N TRP A 204 -10.95 0.94 4.93
CA TRP A 204 -11.23 -0.49 4.84
C TRP A 204 -12.71 -0.84 4.92
N LYS A 205 -13.12 -1.72 3.99
CA LYS A 205 -14.47 -2.27 3.89
C LYS A 205 -14.72 -3.37 4.94
N ALA A 206 -13.68 -4.06 5.41
CA ALA A 206 -13.79 -5.10 6.42
C ALA A 206 -14.09 -4.50 7.81
N PRO A 207 -15.22 -4.86 8.45
CA PRO A 207 -15.61 -4.33 9.75
C PRO A 207 -14.58 -4.59 10.86
N GLU A 208 -13.93 -5.74 10.85
CA GLU A 208 -12.97 -6.19 11.87
C GLU A 208 -11.76 -5.26 11.92
N ASN A 209 -11.30 -4.86 10.73
CA ASN A 209 -10.19 -3.96 10.53
C ASN A 209 -10.49 -2.53 11.06
N ARG A 210 -11.75 -2.14 11.26
CA ARG A 210 -12.09 -0.85 11.90
C ARG A 210 -11.78 -0.87 13.41
N ARG A 211 -11.76 -2.05 14.03
CA ARG A 211 -11.50 -2.25 15.45
C ARG A 211 -10.01 -2.32 15.80
N LEU A 212 -9.11 -2.18 14.83
CA LEU A 212 -7.68 -2.37 15.07
C LEU A 212 -7.09 -1.46 16.15
N GLY A 213 -7.57 -0.21 16.26
CA GLY A 213 -7.14 0.66 17.36
C GLY A 213 -7.48 0.11 18.75
N GLU A 214 -8.62 -0.56 18.91
CA GLU A 214 -9.01 -1.21 20.16
C GLU A 214 -8.23 -2.51 20.37
N LEU A 215 -8.09 -3.31 19.32
CA LEU A 215 -7.37 -4.60 19.36
C LEU A 215 -5.89 -4.42 19.70
N LEU A 216 -5.25 -3.35 19.25
CA LEU A 216 -3.87 -3.02 19.61
C LEU A 216 -3.68 -2.72 21.11
N GLY A 217 -4.75 -2.29 21.80
CA GLY A 217 -4.73 -2.04 23.24
C GLY A 217 -5.13 -3.24 24.11
N ALA A 218 -5.43 -4.40 23.49
CA ALA A 218 -6.00 -5.55 24.19
C ALA A 218 -4.96 -6.43 24.92
N GLY A 219 -3.65 -6.19 24.72
CA GLY A 219 -2.60 -6.96 25.37
C GLY A 219 -1.22 -6.69 24.80
N GLU A 220 -0.27 -7.56 25.15
CA GLU A 220 1.11 -7.50 24.65
C GLU A 220 1.25 -8.22 23.31
N TRP A 221 2.28 -7.84 22.56
CA TRP A 221 2.67 -8.48 21.31
C TRP A 221 3.40 -9.80 21.60
N THR A 222 2.89 -10.90 21.05
CA THR A 222 3.53 -12.23 21.13
C THR A 222 3.90 -12.71 19.73
N LYS A 223 5.17 -13.02 19.51
CA LYS A 223 5.66 -13.62 18.25
C LYS A 223 5.32 -15.10 18.22
N VAL A 224 4.74 -15.56 17.11
CA VAL A 224 4.45 -16.98 16.87
C VAL A 224 5.01 -17.41 15.52
N SER A 225 5.34 -18.70 15.38
CA SER A 225 5.66 -19.26 14.08
C SER A 225 4.39 -19.38 13.25
N ALA A 226 4.46 -18.96 11.99
CA ALA A 226 3.30 -18.90 11.11
C ALA A 226 3.66 -19.34 9.69
N SER A 227 2.77 -20.10 9.06
CA SER A 227 2.83 -20.45 7.64
C SER A 227 1.52 -20.09 6.95
N LEU A 228 1.59 -19.60 5.71
CA LEU A 228 0.41 -19.20 4.95
C LEU A 228 -0.02 -20.27 3.95
N ALA A 229 -1.33 -20.46 3.84
CA ALA A 229 -1.91 -21.07 2.66
C ALA A 229 -1.68 -20.17 1.42
N PRO A 230 -1.66 -20.72 0.19
CA PRO A 230 -1.61 -19.91 -1.02
C PRO A 230 -2.71 -18.84 -1.03
N TRP A 231 -2.35 -17.62 -1.44
CA TRP A 231 -3.25 -16.48 -1.42
C TRP A 231 -3.18 -15.70 -2.73
N GLN A 232 -4.24 -14.93 -3.03
CA GLN A 232 -4.33 -14.12 -4.23
C GLN A 232 -4.76 -12.70 -3.90
N ALA A 233 -3.94 -11.72 -4.27
CA ALA A 233 -4.24 -10.31 -4.05
C ALA A 233 -5.49 -9.85 -4.79
N ARG A 234 -6.35 -9.09 -4.11
CA ARG A 234 -7.46 -8.34 -4.70
C ARG A 234 -6.97 -7.01 -5.30
N MET A 235 -7.85 -6.36 -6.05
CA MET A 235 -7.53 -5.06 -6.69
C MET A 235 -7.18 -3.94 -5.71
N ASP A 236 -7.66 -4.03 -4.46
CA ASP A 236 -7.41 -3.04 -3.41
C ASP A 236 -6.13 -3.30 -2.61
N GLY A 237 -5.32 -4.29 -2.99
CA GLY A 237 -4.09 -4.64 -2.28
C GLY A 237 -4.30 -5.45 -1.00
N THR A 238 -5.52 -5.98 -0.77
CA THR A 238 -5.82 -6.91 0.32
C THR A 238 -6.15 -8.31 -0.19
N THR A 239 -6.29 -9.28 0.70
CA THR A 239 -6.83 -10.61 0.38
C THR A 239 -7.44 -11.29 1.60
N TYR A 240 -8.16 -12.37 1.37
CA TYR A 240 -8.48 -13.33 2.42
C TYR A 240 -7.26 -14.25 2.61
N GLY A 241 -6.63 -14.17 3.78
CA GLY A 241 -5.48 -15.00 4.14
C GLY A 241 -5.83 -15.93 5.29
N VAL A 242 -5.25 -17.13 5.29
CA VAL A 242 -5.27 -18.05 6.43
C VAL A 242 -3.83 -18.41 6.77
N ALA A 243 -3.45 -18.12 8.02
CA ALA A 243 -2.16 -18.53 8.57
C ALA A 243 -2.35 -19.69 9.54
N THR A 244 -1.56 -20.74 9.40
CA THR A 244 -1.39 -21.76 10.44
C THR A 244 -0.37 -21.25 11.44
N LEU A 245 -0.80 -21.12 12.70
CA LEU A 245 0.00 -20.64 13.82
C LEU A 245 0.50 -21.82 14.65
N ARG A 246 1.78 -21.81 15.01
CA ARG A 246 2.38 -22.73 15.97
C ARG A 246 2.78 -21.95 17.21
N LEU A 247 2.09 -22.21 18.32
CA LEU A 247 2.32 -21.54 19.59
C LEU A 247 3.51 -22.17 20.35
N PRO A 248 4.14 -21.45 21.29
CA PRO A 248 5.24 -21.99 22.11
C PRO A 248 4.83 -23.20 22.96
N ASP A 249 3.55 -23.32 23.31
CA ASP A 249 2.98 -24.44 24.06
C ASP A 249 2.70 -25.69 23.21
N GLY A 250 3.04 -25.66 21.91
CA GLY A 250 2.83 -26.75 20.97
C GLY A 250 1.45 -26.77 20.32
N ARG A 251 0.50 -25.91 20.73
CA ARG A 251 -0.82 -25.83 20.07
C ARG A 251 -0.68 -25.30 18.64
N VAL A 252 -1.55 -25.82 17.78
CA VAL A 252 -1.70 -25.37 16.39
C VAL A 252 -3.07 -24.72 16.24
N LEU A 253 -3.09 -23.49 15.76
CA LEU A 253 -4.29 -22.71 15.52
C LEU A 253 -4.30 -22.16 14.09
N LEU A 254 -5.45 -21.69 13.64
CA LEU A 254 -5.57 -20.95 12.39
C LEU A 254 -5.91 -19.48 12.67
N ALA A 255 -5.33 -18.57 11.90
CA ALA A 255 -5.69 -17.15 11.89
C ALA A 255 -6.30 -16.78 10.54
N ALA A 256 -7.62 -16.59 10.52
CA ALA A 256 -8.36 -16.16 9.35
C ALA A 256 -8.38 -14.62 9.27
N MET A 257 -7.83 -14.06 8.20
CA MET A 257 -7.67 -12.63 7.98
C MET A 257 -8.49 -12.21 6.74
N PRO A 258 -9.73 -11.71 6.89
CA PRO A 258 -10.64 -11.49 5.77
C PRO A 258 -10.23 -10.38 4.79
N ALA A 259 -9.36 -9.47 5.25
CA ALA A 259 -8.82 -8.37 4.47
C ALA A 259 -7.38 -8.05 4.91
N ALA A 260 -6.51 -9.06 4.87
CA ALA A 260 -5.08 -8.89 5.12
C ALA A 260 -4.43 -8.05 3.99
N PRO A 261 -3.68 -6.99 4.31
CA PRO A 261 -2.81 -6.34 3.33
C PRO A 261 -1.80 -7.35 2.78
N VAL A 262 -1.52 -7.27 1.49
CA VAL A 262 -0.51 -8.12 0.84
C VAL A 262 0.85 -7.99 1.51
N ASP A 263 1.23 -6.81 2.00
CA ASP A 263 2.49 -6.61 2.73
C ASP A 263 2.57 -7.44 4.02
N VAL A 264 1.47 -7.58 4.76
CA VAL A 264 1.43 -8.43 5.97
C VAL A 264 1.68 -9.88 5.57
N LEU A 265 0.99 -10.37 4.53
CA LEU A 265 1.15 -11.75 4.08
C LEU A 265 2.51 -12.02 3.47
N GLY A 266 3.06 -11.10 2.68
CA GLY A 266 4.41 -11.19 2.14
C GLY A 266 5.46 -11.25 3.25
N THR A 267 5.29 -10.45 4.31
CA THR A 267 6.21 -10.48 5.45
C THR A 267 6.11 -11.81 6.22
N VAL A 268 4.90 -12.35 6.43
CA VAL A 268 4.73 -13.68 7.06
C VAL A 268 5.36 -14.77 6.19
N TRP A 269 5.17 -14.69 4.87
CA TRP A 269 5.76 -15.63 3.92
C TRP A 269 7.29 -15.62 3.97
N ASP A 270 7.90 -14.42 4.04
CA ASP A 270 9.35 -14.26 4.06
C ASP A 270 9.99 -14.65 5.40
N THR A 271 9.28 -14.41 6.52
CA THR A 271 9.84 -14.57 7.87
C THR A 271 9.37 -15.83 8.60
N GLY A 272 8.33 -16.50 8.11
CA GLY A 272 7.70 -17.64 8.80
C GLY A 272 7.15 -17.29 10.18
N SER A 273 6.86 -16.01 10.42
CA SER A 273 6.50 -15.47 11.73
C SER A 273 5.33 -14.49 11.61
N LEU A 274 4.51 -14.43 12.66
CA LEU A 274 3.45 -13.44 12.82
C LEU A 274 3.40 -12.99 14.27
N TRP A 275 3.12 -11.72 14.52
CA TRP A 275 2.87 -11.24 15.88
C TRP A 275 1.37 -11.09 16.13
N LEU A 276 0.94 -11.44 17.33
CA LEU A 276 -0.44 -11.37 17.80
C LEU A 276 -0.51 -10.41 18.99
N VAL A 277 -1.58 -9.61 19.10
CA VAL A 277 -1.86 -8.82 20.30
C VAL A 277 -2.86 -9.57 21.18
N GLY A 278 -2.42 -9.95 22.38
CA GLY A 278 -3.23 -10.72 23.34
C GLY A 278 -3.15 -12.24 23.14
N GLN A 279 -3.93 -12.98 23.93
CA GLN A 279 -3.91 -14.45 23.96
C GLN A 279 -4.71 -15.07 22.78
N PRO A 280 -4.11 -15.98 21.98
CA PRO A 280 -4.79 -16.66 20.89
C PRO A 280 -5.68 -17.79 21.40
N GLU A 281 -6.96 -17.48 21.54
CA GLU A 281 -8.03 -18.44 21.85
C GLU A 281 -8.98 -18.59 20.66
N PRO A 282 -9.44 -19.81 20.33
CA PRO A 282 -10.46 -20.02 19.30
C PRO A 282 -11.69 -19.13 19.49
N GLY A 283 -12.20 -18.56 18.39
CA GLY A 283 -13.33 -17.64 18.36
C GLY A 283 -12.98 -16.18 18.64
N ARG A 284 -11.77 -15.86 19.12
CA ARG A 284 -11.36 -14.47 19.36
C ARG A 284 -10.85 -13.79 18.09
N THR A 285 -11.19 -12.51 17.94
CA THR A 285 -10.55 -11.62 16.96
C THR A 285 -9.43 -10.85 17.62
N LEU A 286 -8.23 -10.92 17.04
CA LEU A 286 -7.02 -10.24 17.51
C LEU A 286 -6.48 -9.29 16.45
N ALA A 287 -5.68 -8.31 16.87
CA ALA A 287 -4.77 -7.64 15.96
C ALA A 287 -3.58 -8.56 15.68
N VAL A 288 -3.23 -8.72 14.42
CA VAL A 288 -2.05 -9.47 13.99
C VAL A 288 -1.21 -8.63 13.04
N GLY A 289 0.09 -8.83 13.02
CA GLY A 289 0.99 -8.04 12.19
C GLY A 289 2.41 -7.99 12.71
N PHE A 290 3.02 -6.82 12.64
CA PHE A 290 4.38 -6.60 13.09
C PHE A 290 4.51 -5.28 13.89
N PRO A 291 4.98 -5.35 15.14
CA PRO A 291 5.00 -4.21 16.05
C PRO A 291 5.93 -3.10 15.55
N GLY A 292 5.46 -1.85 15.60
CA GLY A 292 6.24 -0.68 15.19
C GLY A 292 6.28 -0.45 13.67
N TYR A 293 5.53 -1.24 12.89
CA TYR A 293 5.42 -1.12 11.44
C TYR A 293 3.95 -0.96 11.00
N PRO A 294 3.69 -0.35 9.82
CA PRO A 294 2.36 -0.22 9.23
C PRO A 294 1.83 -1.53 8.63
N LEU A 295 2.18 -2.66 9.24
CA LEU A 295 1.87 -4.01 8.79
C LEU A 295 0.97 -4.66 9.82
N LEU A 296 -0.35 -4.48 9.69
CA LEU A 296 -1.31 -5.04 10.61
C LEU A 296 -2.68 -5.27 9.97
N THR A 297 -3.40 -6.26 10.49
CA THR A 297 -4.76 -6.62 10.12
C THR A 297 -5.46 -7.31 11.30
N ALA A 298 -6.78 -7.41 11.26
CA ALA A 298 -7.53 -8.21 12.22
C ALA A 298 -7.56 -9.67 11.75
N ALA A 299 -7.41 -10.61 12.68
CA ALA A 299 -7.57 -12.04 12.43
C ALA A 299 -8.52 -12.67 13.43
N THR A 300 -9.39 -13.56 12.97
CA THR A 300 -10.16 -14.45 13.84
C THR A 300 -9.38 -15.74 14.03
N ILE A 301 -9.16 -16.13 15.28
CA ILE A 301 -8.48 -17.35 15.65
C ILE A 301 -9.46 -18.51 15.59
N CYS A 302 -9.10 -19.59 14.92
CA CYS A 302 -9.90 -20.79 14.77
C CYS A 302 -9.10 -22.01 15.26
N GLU A 303 -9.82 -23.07 15.64
CA GLU A 303 -9.18 -24.38 15.84
C GLU A 303 -8.63 -24.90 14.52
N ALA A 304 -7.47 -25.56 14.58
CA ALA A 304 -6.98 -26.37 13.48
C ALA A 304 -7.67 -27.74 13.53
N THR A 305 -8.96 -27.79 13.20
CA THR A 305 -9.63 -29.08 13.00
C THR A 305 -9.02 -29.76 11.78
N GLY A 306 -8.61 -31.02 11.95
CA GLY A 306 -7.74 -31.77 11.03
C GLY A 306 -8.05 -31.54 9.56
N VAL A 307 -7.08 -30.91 8.88
CA VAL A 307 -6.96 -30.88 7.41
C VAL A 307 -6.38 -32.21 6.94
#